data_AF-A0A2T3MW52-F1
#
_entry.id   AF-A0A2T3MW52-F1
#
_cell.length_a   1.000
_cell.length_b   1.000
_cell.length_c   1.000
_cell.angle_alpha   90.00
_cell.angle_beta   90.00
_cell.angle_gamma   90.00
#
_symmetry.space_group_name_H-M   'P 1'
#
loop_
_entity.id
_entity.type
_entity.pdbx_description
1 polymer ?
#
loop_
_entity_poly.entity_id
_entity_poly.type
_entity_poly.pdbx_seq_one_letter_code
_entity_poly.pdbx_strand_id
1 'polypeptide(L)'
;MKPFKHRRKTLTFSNTVGEVISTQKSNKVSVSTYHASSSTKNEVWIKKENGKEIVVNLSGEYPLRVGNKITLTAAYPEGKKNGNGVILINHDLERHWILNDSDDLNRLFNLQVFSMTSLFINLALLVSIFVLIMNLTNYNVPVALGSCGAFLLFQGVKGVVKYKGFKCKLDAHIAGLVKNISY
;
A
#
# COMPACT_ATOMS: atom_id res chain seq x y z
N MET A 1 18.14 -1.87 -6.12
CA MET A 1 17.28 -0.85 -5.49
C MET A 1 17.36 -1.00 -3.97
N LYS A 2 17.29 0.10 -3.21
CA LYS A 2 17.31 0.03 -1.75
C LYS A 2 15.98 -0.56 -1.25
N PRO A 3 15.98 -1.52 -0.31
CA PRO A 3 14.74 -2.03 0.28
C PRO A 3 14.08 -0.96 1.16
N PHE A 4 12.76 -0.99 1.23
CA PHE A 4 11.97 -0.18 2.16
C PHE A 4 11.72 -0.97 3.44
N LYS A 5 12.27 -0.50 4.56
CA LYS A 5 12.08 -1.12 5.88
C LYS A 5 11.12 -0.29 6.71
N HIS A 6 10.10 -0.95 7.27
CA HIS A 6 9.18 -0.34 8.21
C HIS A 6 8.83 -1.33 9.33
N ARG A 7 9.19 -0.98 10.57
CA ARG A 7 9.06 -1.85 11.75
C ARG A 7 9.75 -3.21 11.51
N ARG A 8 8.99 -4.31 11.51
CA ARG A 8 9.46 -5.69 11.30
C ARG A 8 9.23 -6.19 9.87
N LYS A 9 8.87 -5.29 8.95
CA LYS A 9 8.52 -5.64 7.56
C LYS A 9 9.48 -4.95 6.60
N THR A 10 9.95 -5.71 5.62
CA THR A 10 10.81 -5.23 4.54
C THR A 10 10.10 -5.45 3.22
N LEU A 11 10.03 -4.41 2.40
CA LEU A 11 9.67 -4.48 1.00
C LEU A 11 10.93 -4.36 0.14
N THR A 12 11.05 -5.28 -0.78
CA THR A 12 12.08 -5.30 -1.81
C THR A 12 11.46 -4.97 -3.16
N PHE A 13 12.23 -4.30 -4.01
CA PHE A 13 11.79 -3.85 -5.32
C PHE A 13 12.69 -4.44 -6.40
N SER A 14 12.09 -4.92 -7.48
CA SER A 14 12.80 -5.39 -8.66
C SER A 14 12.28 -4.68 -9.90
N ASN A 15 13.21 -4.36 -10.80
CA ASN A 15 12.87 -3.80 -12.10
C ASN A 15 12.91 -4.90 -13.13
N THR A 16 11.94 -4.86 -14.04
CA THR A 16 11.90 -5.68 -15.22
C THR A 16 11.81 -4.77 -16.42
N VAL A 17 12.89 -4.71 -17.20
CA VAL A 17 12.97 -3.97 -18.45
C VAL A 17 12.65 -4.92 -19.59
N GLY A 18 11.86 -4.46 -20.55
CA GLY A 18 11.55 -5.24 -21.74
C GLY A 18 10.69 -4.49 -22.73
N GLU A 19 10.40 -5.15 -23.84
CA GLU A 19 9.58 -4.64 -24.92
C GLU A 19 8.19 -5.27 -24.86
N VAL A 20 7.15 -4.48 -25.08
CA VAL A 20 5.79 -4.97 -25.19
C VAL A 20 5.65 -5.73 -26.52
N ILE A 21 5.36 -7.03 -26.45
CA ILE A 21 5.19 -7.89 -27.64
C ILE A 21 3.72 -8.16 -27.97
N SER A 22 2.85 -8.09 -26.98
CA SER A 22 1.41 -8.25 -27.17
C SER A 22 0.63 -7.58 -26.04
N THR A 23 -0.52 -7.05 -26.37
CA THR A 23 -1.46 -6.44 -25.42
C THR A 23 -2.83 -7.05 -25.66
N GLN A 24 -3.34 -7.81 -24.69
CA GLN A 24 -4.68 -8.38 -24.75
C GLN A 24 -5.59 -7.62 -23.78
N LYS A 25 -6.60 -6.93 -24.34
CA LYS A 25 -7.64 -6.27 -23.56
C LYS A 25 -8.70 -7.32 -23.18
N SER A 26 -8.64 -7.84 -21.96
CA SER A 26 -9.66 -8.77 -21.47
C SER A 26 -10.83 -7.97 -20.90
N ASN A 27 -11.86 -7.74 -21.72
CA ASN A 27 -13.13 -7.16 -21.27
C ASN A 27 -13.94 -8.20 -20.46
N LYS A 28 -13.52 -8.51 -19.24
CA LYS A 28 -14.43 -9.15 -18.28
C LYS A 28 -15.32 -8.08 -17.66
N VAL A 29 -16.46 -7.84 -18.30
CA VAL A 29 -17.55 -7.04 -17.77
C VAL A 29 -18.32 -7.90 -16.76
N SER A 30 -17.99 -7.80 -15.47
CA SER A 30 -18.90 -8.27 -14.41
C SER A 30 -19.86 -7.13 -14.07
N VAL A 31 -21.02 -7.10 -14.72
CA VAL A 31 -22.12 -6.20 -14.33
C VAL A 31 -22.78 -6.79 -13.09
N SER A 32 -22.56 -6.17 -11.93
CA SER A 32 -23.44 -6.33 -10.77
C SER A 32 -23.97 -4.95 -10.38
N THR A 33 -25.29 -4.83 -10.34
CA THR A 33 -26.09 -3.59 -10.33
C THR A 33 -26.02 -2.75 -9.05
N TYR A 34 -24.94 -2.82 -8.26
CA TYR A 34 -24.78 -1.97 -7.08
C TYR A 34 -23.32 -1.52 -6.97
N HIS A 35 -23.05 -0.28 -7.41
CA HIS A 35 -21.74 0.39 -7.35
C HIS A 35 -20.54 -0.43 -7.87
N ALA A 36 -20.55 -0.81 -9.15
CA ALA A 36 -19.43 -1.51 -9.78
C ALA A 36 -18.36 -0.53 -10.30
N SER A 37 -17.27 -0.36 -9.56
CA SER A 37 -16.01 0.12 -10.13
C SER A 37 -15.43 -0.98 -11.01
N SER A 38 -15.68 -0.92 -12.32
CA SER A 38 -15.13 -1.87 -13.29
C SER A 38 -13.61 -1.67 -13.41
N SER A 39 -12.82 -2.55 -12.82
CA SER A 39 -11.37 -2.59 -13.06
C SER A 39 -11.07 -3.45 -14.29
N THR A 40 -10.83 -2.80 -15.43
CA THR A 40 -10.36 -3.49 -16.64
C THR A 40 -8.98 -4.09 -16.35
N LYS A 41 -8.87 -5.42 -16.44
CA LYS A 41 -7.59 -6.13 -16.32
C LYS A 41 -7.01 -6.33 -17.72
N ASN A 42 -5.86 -5.72 -17.96
CA ASN A 42 -5.14 -5.82 -19.22
C ASN A 42 -3.97 -6.78 -19.04
N GLU A 43 -3.91 -7.80 -19.89
CA GLU A 43 -2.78 -8.73 -19.92
C GLU A 43 -1.78 -8.22 -20.94
N VAL A 44 -0.55 -7.97 -20.47
CA VAL A 44 0.53 -7.45 -21.30
C VAL A 44 1.67 -8.44 -21.29
N TRP A 45 2.09 -8.81 -22.49
CA TRP A 45 3.21 -9.71 -22.71
C TRP A 45 4.46 -8.86 -22.94
N ILE A 46 5.47 -9.08 -22.11
CA ILE A 46 6.73 -8.35 -22.14
C ILE A 46 7.85 -9.32 -22.47
N LYS A 47 8.64 -9.01 -23.50
CA LYS A 47 9.86 -9.71 -23.82
C LYS A 47 11.03 -9.01 -23.15
N LYS A 48 11.68 -9.71 -22.22
CA LYS A 48 12.88 -9.19 -21.53
C LYS A 48 14.08 -9.21 -22.47
N GLU A 49 15.12 -8.47 -22.11
CA GLU A 49 16.41 -8.45 -22.82
C GLU A 49 17.06 -9.84 -22.92
N ASN A 50 16.80 -10.73 -21.94
CA ASN A 50 17.28 -12.12 -21.97
C ASN A 50 16.45 -13.05 -22.88
N GLY A 51 15.54 -12.49 -23.69
CA GLY A 51 14.65 -13.23 -24.57
C GLY A 51 13.47 -13.93 -23.88
N LYS A 52 13.39 -13.90 -22.54
CA LYS A 52 12.29 -14.53 -21.80
C LYS A 52 11.03 -13.66 -21.85
N GLU A 53 9.91 -14.32 -22.14
CA GLU A 53 8.59 -13.70 -22.09
C GLU A 53 7.98 -13.80 -20.70
N ILE A 54 7.29 -12.74 -20.29
CA ILE A 54 6.55 -12.66 -19.04
C ILE A 54 5.20 -12.00 -19.30
N VAL A 55 4.16 -12.60 -18.72
CA VAL A 55 2.82 -12.03 -18.71
C VAL A 55 2.67 -11.19 -17.46
N VAL A 56 2.20 -9.96 -17.64
CA VAL A 56 1.92 -9.03 -16.55
C VAL A 56 0.46 -8.60 -16.63
N ASN A 57 -0.24 -8.77 -15.51
CA ASN A 57 -1.61 -8.33 -15.36
C ASN A 57 -1.61 -6.91 -14.79
N LEU A 58 -1.96 -5.94 -15.64
CA LEU A 58 -2.10 -4.55 -15.26
C LEU A 58 -3.57 -4.26 -14.96
N SER A 59 -3.83 -3.63 -13.82
CA SER A 59 -5.17 -3.13 -13.50
C SER A 59 -5.24 -1.67 -13.96
N GLY A 60 -6.09 -1.38 -14.94
CA GLY A 60 -6.24 -0.05 -15.54
C GLY A 60 -5.83 0.04 -17.01
N GLU A 61 -6.22 1.13 -17.65
CA GLU A 61 -5.93 1.39 -19.05
C GLU A 61 -4.66 2.22 -19.18
N TYR A 62 -3.63 1.63 -19.81
CA TYR A 62 -2.35 2.27 -20.06
C TYR A 62 -2.10 2.29 -21.56
N PRO A 63 -1.62 3.40 -22.15
CA PRO A 63 -1.33 3.49 -23.57
C PRO A 63 -0.04 2.73 -23.91
N LEU A 64 -0.10 1.40 -23.81
CA LEU A 64 0.96 0.49 -24.20
C LEU A 64 0.68 -0.01 -25.62
N ARG A 65 1.67 0.11 -26.49
CA ARG A 65 1.63 -0.44 -27.85
C ARG A 65 2.72 -1.49 -27.98
N VAL A 66 2.50 -2.44 -28.90
CA VAL A 66 3.53 -3.40 -29.29
C VAL A 66 4.73 -2.65 -29.85
N GLY A 67 5.94 -3.05 -29.45
CA GLY A 67 7.18 -2.36 -29.79
C GLY A 67 7.68 -1.42 -28.69
N ASN A 68 6.83 -1.06 -27.72
CA ASN A 68 7.23 -0.08 -26.72
C ASN A 68 8.22 -0.65 -25.70
N LYS A 69 9.30 0.09 -25.44
CA LYS A 69 10.25 -0.19 -24.36
C LYS A 69 9.68 0.29 -23.04
N ILE A 70 9.48 -0.66 -22.12
CA ILE A 70 8.91 -0.37 -20.80
C ILE A 70 9.81 -0.87 -19.66
N THR A 71 9.64 -0.26 -18.50
CA THR A 71 10.19 -0.77 -17.24
C THR A 71 9.08 -0.91 -16.22
N LEU A 72 8.90 -2.14 -15.75
CA LEU A 72 7.97 -2.47 -14.69
C LEU A 72 8.74 -2.66 -13.39
N THR A 73 8.43 -1.87 -12.38
CA THR A 73 8.92 -2.07 -11.01
C THR A 73 7.90 -2.86 -10.23
N ALA A 74 8.29 -4.01 -9.67
CA ALA A 74 7.46 -4.81 -8.78
C ALA A 74 7.96 -4.71 -7.33
N ALA A 75 7.04 -4.66 -6.37
CA ALA A 75 7.34 -4.80 -4.95
C ALA A 75 6.92 -6.17 -4.45
N TYR A 76 7.76 -6.76 -3.61
CA TYR A 76 7.49 -8.02 -2.93
C TYR A 76 7.97 -7.91 -1.49
N PRO A 77 7.24 -8.48 -0.53
CA PRO A 77 7.71 -8.59 0.84
C PRO A 77 8.86 -9.59 0.89
N GLU A 78 9.80 -9.34 1.80
CA GLU A 78 10.96 -10.19 2.02
C GLU A 78 10.55 -11.66 2.20
N GLY A 79 11.20 -12.55 1.44
CA GLY A 79 10.91 -13.99 1.43
C GLY A 79 9.77 -14.44 0.51
N LYS A 80 9.03 -13.53 -0.15
CA LYS A 80 8.01 -13.91 -1.14
C LYS A 80 8.50 -13.71 -2.58
N LYS A 81 8.09 -14.64 -3.46
CA LYS A 81 8.39 -14.61 -4.90
C LYS A 81 7.34 -13.87 -5.74
N ASN A 82 6.13 -13.69 -5.21
CA ASN A 82 5.06 -13.00 -5.92
C ASN A 82 5.12 -11.50 -5.61
N GLY A 83 5.54 -10.72 -6.60
CA GLY A 83 5.54 -9.27 -6.54
C GLY A 83 4.28 -8.67 -7.18
N ASN A 84 3.87 -7.51 -6.69
CA ASN A 84 2.83 -6.69 -7.32
C ASN A 84 3.50 -5.51 -8.03
N GLY A 85 3.04 -5.17 -9.23
CA GLY A 85 3.56 -4.02 -9.99
C GLY A 85 3.28 -2.71 -9.25
N VAL A 86 4.27 -1.86 -9.08
CA VAL A 86 4.16 -0.58 -8.36
C VAL A 86 4.24 0.58 -9.32
N ILE A 87 5.21 0.55 -10.23
CA ILE A 87 5.43 1.61 -11.22
C ILE A 87 5.57 0.94 -12.59
N LEU A 88 4.95 1.56 -13.58
CA LEU A 88 5.15 1.27 -14.99
C LEU A 88 5.73 2.52 -15.65
N ILE A 89 6.86 2.39 -16.33
CA ILE A 89 7.50 3.46 -17.10
C ILE A 89 7.49 3.03 -18.56
N ASN A 90 6.99 3.89 -19.44
CA ASN A 90 7.09 3.73 -20.88
C ASN A 90 8.11 4.75 -21.39
N HIS A 91 9.25 4.23 -21.85
CA HIS A 91 10.39 5.02 -22.28
C HIS A 91 10.12 5.74 -23.59
N ASP A 92 9.32 5.17 -24.50
CA ASP A 92 9.01 5.82 -25.79
C ASP A 92 8.01 6.95 -25.67
N LEU A 93 7.15 6.91 -24.63
CA LEU A 93 6.22 7.99 -24.32
C LEU A 93 6.75 8.96 -23.26
N GLU A 94 7.95 8.71 -22.72
CA GLU A 94 8.54 9.44 -21.58
C GLU A 94 7.55 9.63 -20.41
N ARG A 95 6.70 8.62 -20.18
CA ARG A 95 5.62 8.67 -19.20
C ARG A 95 5.72 7.53 -18.21
N HIS A 96 5.28 7.80 -16.99
CA HIS A 96 5.18 6.80 -15.94
C HIS A 96 3.78 6.78 -15.34
N TRP A 97 3.39 5.62 -14.84
CA TRP A 97 2.15 5.39 -14.12
C TRP A 97 2.45 4.65 -12.81
N ILE A 98 1.80 5.09 -11.74
CA ILE A 98 1.82 4.41 -10.45
C ILE A 98 0.67 3.40 -10.49
N LEU A 99 1.01 2.12 -10.50
CA LEU A 99 0.06 1.00 -10.59
C LEU A 99 -0.59 0.68 -9.23
N ASN A 100 0.20 0.77 -8.16
CA ASN A 100 -0.24 0.58 -6.78
C ASN A 100 0.39 1.69 -5.93
N ASP A 101 -0.44 2.49 -5.29
CA ASP A 101 0.03 3.56 -4.40
C ASP A 101 0.42 3.01 -3.02
N SER A 102 0.82 3.92 -2.12
CA SER A 102 1.17 3.53 -0.75
C SER A 102 0.03 2.88 0.03
N ASP A 103 -1.22 3.28 -0.21
CA ASP A 103 -2.39 2.71 0.46
C ASP A 103 -2.67 1.29 -0.07
N ASP A 104 -2.56 1.09 -1.38
CA ASP A 104 -2.69 -0.22 -2.03
C ASP A 104 -1.61 -1.19 -1.57
N LEU A 105 -0.34 -0.76 -1.55
CA LEU A 105 0.76 -1.58 -1.05
C LEU A 105 0.62 -1.89 0.44
N ASN A 106 0.12 -0.93 1.22
CA ASN A 106 -0.19 -1.17 2.62
C ASN A 106 -1.29 -2.22 2.78
N ARG A 107 -2.36 -2.19 1.95
CA ARG A 107 -3.43 -3.20 1.96
C ARG A 107 -2.93 -4.57 1.51
N LEU A 108 -2.14 -4.63 0.43
CA LEU A 108 -1.61 -5.87 -0.14
C LEU A 108 -0.62 -6.59 0.79
N PHE A 109 0.24 -5.85 1.48
CA PHE A 109 1.32 -6.42 2.30
C PHE A 109 1.12 -6.21 3.81
N ASN A 110 0.01 -5.58 4.19
CA ASN A 110 -0.40 -5.28 5.56
C ASN A 110 0.70 -4.52 6.35
N LEU A 111 1.43 -3.61 5.70
CA LEU A 111 2.70 -3.04 6.19
C LEU A 111 2.54 -2.30 7.52
N GLN A 112 1.46 -1.55 7.64
CA GLN A 112 1.05 -0.78 8.79
C GLN A 112 -0.42 -1.08 9.08
N VAL A 113 -0.64 -1.99 10.03
CA VAL A 113 -1.98 -2.28 10.55
C VAL A 113 -2.27 -1.31 11.68
N PHE A 114 -3.40 -0.62 11.60
CA PHE A 114 -3.97 0.01 12.79
C PHE A 114 -4.57 -1.12 13.65
N SER A 115 -3.82 -1.58 14.64
CA SER A 115 -4.28 -2.64 15.54
C SER A 115 -5.25 -2.04 16.57
N MET A 116 -6.55 -2.20 16.31
CA MET A 116 -7.62 -1.89 17.26
C MET A 116 -7.44 -2.67 18.57
N THR A 117 -6.80 -3.84 18.54
CA THR A 117 -6.49 -4.65 19.73
C THR A 117 -5.67 -3.86 20.75
N SER A 118 -4.71 -3.05 20.30
CA SER A 118 -3.94 -2.19 21.20
C SER A 118 -4.77 -1.07 21.82
N LEU A 119 -5.82 -0.60 21.14
CA LEU A 119 -6.78 0.34 21.72
C LEU A 119 -7.66 -0.33 22.75
N PHE A 120 -8.19 -1.53 22.46
CA PHE A 120 -9.03 -2.27 23.39
C PHE A 120 -8.29 -2.68 24.66
N ILE A 121 -7.03 -3.11 24.55
CA ILE A 121 -6.20 -3.42 25.73
C ILE A 121 -6.00 -2.16 26.59
N ASN A 122 -5.64 -1.03 25.96
CA ASN A 122 -5.46 0.22 26.71
C ASN A 122 -6.78 0.73 27.33
N LEU A 123 -7.91 0.58 26.62
CA LEU A 123 -9.23 0.92 27.12
C LEU A 123 -9.61 0.05 28.32
N ALA A 124 -9.43 -1.27 28.22
CA ALA A 124 -9.69 -2.19 29.31
C ALA A 124 -8.85 -1.86 30.56
N LEU A 125 -7.57 -1.53 30.37
CA LEU A 125 -6.68 -1.13 31.45
C LEU A 125 -7.14 0.18 32.11
N LEU A 126 -7.59 1.15 31.31
CA LEU A 126 -8.17 2.41 31.80
C LEU A 126 -9.46 2.20 32.60
N VAL A 127 -10.36 1.35 32.09
CA VAL A 127 -11.61 1.01 32.78
C VAL A 127 -11.32 0.29 34.10
N SER A 128 -10.36 -0.65 34.11
CA SER A 128 -9.96 -1.34 35.34
C SER A 128 -9.38 -0.38 36.38
N ILE A 129 -8.51 0.55 35.98
CA ILE A 129 -7.98 1.60 36.87
C ILE A 129 -9.11 2.50 37.37
N PHE A 130 -10.04 2.89 36.50
CA PHE A 130 -11.19 3.71 36.86
C PHE A 130 -12.07 3.03 37.93
N VAL A 131 -12.42 1.75 37.72
CA VAL A 131 -13.21 0.96 38.69
C VAL A 131 -12.46 0.82 40.02
N LEU A 132 -11.14 0.62 39.98
CA LEU A 132 -10.31 0.54 41.18
C LEU A 132 -10.32 1.85 41.98
N ILE A 133 -10.14 3.00 41.31
CA ILE A 133 -10.15 4.33 41.94
C ILE A 133 -11.52 4.65 42.55
N MET A 134 -12.61 4.34 41.84
CA MET A 134 -13.98 4.51 42.33
C MET A 134 -14.27 3.69 43.59
N ASN A 135 -13.68 2.49 43.72
CA ASN A 135 -13.84 1.65 44.92
C ASN A 135 -12.96 2.12 46.09
N LEU A 136 -11.78 2.70 45.81
CA LEU A 136 -10.84 3.15 46.84
C LEU A 136 -11.13 4.55 47.35
N THR A 137 -11.79 5.38 46.56
CA THR A 137 -12.00 6.79 46.87
C THR A 137 -13.42 7.20 46.46
N ASN A 138 -14.15 7.91 47.33
CA ASN A 138 -15.45 8.54 47.02
C ASN A 138 -15.24 9.71 46.03
N TYR A 139 -14.69 9.42 44.86
CA TYR A 139 -14.20 10.39 43.90
C TYR A 139 -15.30 10.89 42.97
N ASN A 140 -15.14 12.11 42.46
CA ASN A 140 -16.11 12.77 41.61
C ASN A 140 -16.05 12.23 40.17
N VAL A 141 -17.07 11.45 39.78
CA VAL A 141 -17.24 10.78 38.47
C VAL A 141 -16.95 11.64 37.22
N PRO A 142 -17.29 12.95 37.17
CA PRO A 142 -17.11 13.76 35.96
C PRO A 142 -15.65 13.93 35.53
N VAL A 143 -14.72 14.06 36.49
CA VAL A 143 -13.29 14.29 36.19
C VAL A 143 -12.67 13.05 35.53
N ALA A 144 -13.07 11.88 35.98
CA ALA A 144 -12.54 10.61 35.50
C ALA A 144 -13.13 10.19 34.14
N LEU A 145 -14.37 10.60 33.83
CA LEU A 145 -14.92 10.48 32.47
C LEU A 145 -14.19 11.42 31.48
N GLY A 146 -13.91 12.65 31.87
CA GLY A 146 -13.18 13.62 31.06
C GLY A 146 -11.76 13.15 30.69
N SER A 147 -11.02 12.58 31.64
CA SER A 147 -9.66 12.07 31.40
C SER A 147 -9.64 10.85 30.48
N CYS A 148 -10.61 9.95 30.59
CA CYS A 148 -10.73 8.78 29.72
C CYS A 148 -11.04 9.19 28.26
N GLY A 149 -11.95 10.14 28.06
CA GLY A 149 -12.25 10.71 26.75
C GLY A 149 -11.04 11.38 26.10
N ALA A 150 -10.30 12.19 26.86
CA ALA A 150 -9.08 12.85 26.38
C ALA A 150 -7.99 11.83 25.96
N PHE A 151 -7.83 10.73 26.71
CA PHE A 151 -6.87 9.69 26.37
C PHE A 151 -7.22 8.94 25.07
N LEU A 152 -8.49 8.60 24.86
CA LEU A 152 -8.93 7.94 23.63
C LEU A 152 -8.71 8.82 22.40
N LEU A 153 -9.03 10.12 22.50
CA LEU A 153 -8.73 11.09 21.45
C LEU A 153 -7.24 11.14 21.15
N PHE A 154 -6.40 11.23 22.18
CA PHE A 154 -4.95 11.25 22.02
C PHE A 154 -4.41 9.98 21.35
N GLN A 155 -4.91 8.80 21.70
CA GLN A 155 -4.51 7.55 21.06
C GLN A 155 -4.96 7.47 19.60
N GLY A 156 -6.19 7.92 19.30
CA GLY A 156 -6.67 8.06 17.93
C GLY A 156 -5.77 8.96 17.08
N VAL A 157 -5.45 10.16 17.59
CA VAL A 157 -4.55 11.12 16.95
C VAL A 157 -3.17 10.51 16.71
N LYS A 158 -2.58 9.85 17.73
CA LYS A 158 -1.29 9.15 17.58
C LYS A 158 -1.34 8.07 16.49
N GLY A 159 -2.45 7.36 16.37
CA GLY A 159 -2.70 6.39 15.31
C GLY A 159 -2.63 6.99 13.92
N VAL A 160 -3.39 8.06 13.72
CA VAL A 160 -3.47 8.80 12.46
C VAL A 160 -2.12 9.40 12.09
N VAL A 161 -1.42 10.01 13.05
CA VAL A 161 -0.07 10.58 12.82
C VAL A 161 0.92 9.51 12.38
N LYS A 162 0.90 8.33 13.03
CA LYS A 162 1.76 7.20 12.64
C LYS A 162 1.44 6.70 11.23
N TYR A 163 0.15 6.63 10.87
CA TYR A 163 -0.28 6.21 9.53
C TYR A 163 0.17 7.22 8.46
N LYS A 164 -0.11 8.51 8.67
CA LYS A 164 0.31 9.58 7.75
C LYS A 164 1.82 9.62 7.56
N GLY A 165 2.59 9.46 8.64
CA GLY A 165 4.05 9.40 8.58
C GLY A 165 4.56 8.18 7.83
N PHE A 166 3.91 7.02 7.98
CA PHE A 166 4.22 5.83 7.19
C PHE A 166 3.92 6.05 5.69
N LYS A 167 2.72 6.55 5.37
CA LYS A 167 2.28 6.82 3.99
C LYS A 167 3.25 7.78 3.29
N CYS A 168 3.56 8.92 3.92
CA CYS A 168 4.51 9.90 3.38
C CYS A 168 5.91 9.31 3.12
N LYS A 169 6.41 8.46 4.02
CA LYS A 169 7.71 7.78 3.83
C LYS A 169 7.69 6.79 2.66
N LEU A 170 6.59 6.07 2.49
CA LEU A 170 6.44 5.11 1.38
C LEU A 170 6.26 5.84 0.05
N ASP A 171 5.43 6.89 0.01
CA ASP A 171 5.24 7.75 -1.17
C ASP A 171 6.58 8.36 -1.61
N ALA A 172 7.35 8.92 -0.67
CA ALA A 172 8.67 9.47 -0.94
C ALA A 172 9.65 8.41 -1.47
N HIS A 173 9.56 7.18 -0.96
CA HIS A 173 10.38 6.08 -1.45
C HIS A 173 10.01 5.70 -2.89
N ILE A 174 8.71 5.54 -3.18
CA ILE A 174 8.19 5.23 -4.53
C ILE A 174 8.58 6.34 -5.52
N ALA A 175 8.40 7.61 -5.16
CA ALA A 175 8.82 8.75 -5.98
C ALA A 175 10.34 8.73 -6.25
N GLY A 176 11.13 8.35 -5.24
CA GLY A 176 12.57 8.13 -5.40
C GLY A 176 12.91 6.99 -6.37
N LEU A 177 12.09 5.94 -6.44
CA LEU A 177 12.27 4.86 -7.42
C LEU A 177 12.01 5.37 -8.84
N VAL A 178 10.94 6.13 -9.06
CA VAL A 178 10.63 6.72 -10.39
C VAL A 178 11.81 7.57 -10.88
N LYS A 179 12.35 8.44 -10.02
CA LYS A 179 13.47 9.32 -10.36
C LYS A 179 14.74 8.55 -10.74
N ASN A 180 14.99 7.38 -10.13
CA ASN A 180 16.18 6.59 -10.42
C ASN A 180 16.08 5.73 -11.69
N ILE A 181 14.88 5.61 -12.28
CA ILE A 181 14.63 4.79 -13.48
C ILE A 181 14.37 5.66 -14.72
N SER A 182 13.99 6.93 -14.53
CA SER A 182 13.67 7.87 -15.61
C SER A 182 14.90 8.52 -16.26
N TYR A 183 16.11 8.03 -15.96
CA TYR A 183 17.41 8.47 -16.48
C TYR A 183 18.33 7.26 -16.67
#